data_AF-A0A416Z9E0-F1
#
_entry.id   AF-A0A416Z9E0-F1
#
_cell.length_a   1.000
_cell.length_b   1.000
_cell.length_c   1.000
_cell.angle_alpha   90.00
_cell.angle_beta   90.00
_cell.angle_gamma   90.00
#
_symmetry.space_group_name_H-M   'P 1'
#
loop_
_entity.id
_entity.type
_entity.pdbx_description
1 polymer ?
#
loop_
_entity_poly.entity_id
_entity_poly.type
_entity_poly.pdbx_seq_one_letter_code
_entity_poly.pdbx_strand_id
1 'polypeptide(L)'
;MDITGSVETFGYGWLHITLHTLLPHCRYQTPNWLSDTLRRLLDEYEACGKKLPFYSRAMLVIDEHTGIEGRHIYDQDNKGWKAISNAIKGRLIPDDDQHTLAVSLLSTESFERECCHITLLPLEDAHDFFAAHSSDYASQDFYSGQWC
;
A
#
# COMPACT_ATOMS: atom_id res chain seq x y z
N MET A 1 13.11 -18.25 2.34
CA MET A 1 13.13 -16.92 2.97
C MET A 1 11.68 -16.47 2.92
N ASP A 2 10.97 -16.50 4.04
CA ASP A 2 9.53 -16.20 4.04
C ASP A 2 9.33 -14.79 3.48
N ILE A 3 8.62 -14.71 2.35
CA ILE A 3 8.36 -13.44 1.71
C ILE A 3 7.36 -12.71 2.61
N THR A 4 7.80 -11.63 3.25
CA THR A 4 7.01 -10.79 4.17
C THR A 4 5.87 -10.04 3.45
N GLY A 5 5.69 -10.28 2.14
CA GLY A 5 4.68 -9.66 1.32
C GLY A 5 4.68 -10.18 -0.12
N SER A 6 3.97 -9.49 -1.00
CA SER A 6 3.93 -9.75 -2.44
C SER A 6 3.78 -8.45 -3.21
N VAL A 7 4.17 -8.44 -4.49
CA VAL A 7 3.95 -7.31 -5.40
C VAL A 7 3.26 -7.80 -6.65
N GLU A 8 2.22 -7.08 -7.05
CA GLU A 8 1.49 -7.32 -8.28
C GLU A 8 0.98 -6.02 -8.88
N THR A 9 0.38 -6.14 -10.04
CA THR A 9 -0.46 -5.09 -10.62
C THR A 9 -1.87 -5.66 -10.75
N PHE A 10 -2.88 -4.91 -10.32
CA PHE A 10 -4.27 -5.33 -10.44
C PHE A 10 -5.14 -4.24 -11.08
N GLY A 11 -6.35 -4.61 -11.51
CA GLY A 11 -7.34 -3.70 -12.06
C GLY A 11 -6.80 -2.87 -13.23
N TYR A 12 -6.85 -1.55 -13.09
CA TYR A 12 -6.42 -0.55 -14.07
C TYR A 12 -4.89 -0.39 -14.21
N GLY A 13 -4.11 -1.40 -13.79
CA GLY A 13 -2.65 -1.35 -13.80
C GLY A 13 -2.03 -0.67 -12.58
N TRP A 14 -2.79 -0.56 -11.50
CA TRP A 14 -2.31 -0.02 -10.23
C TRP A 14 -1.28 -0.96 -9.62
N LEU A 15 -0.22 -0.39 -9.03
CA LEU A 15 0.77 -1.19 -8.33
C LEU A 15 0.24 -1.54 -6.95
N HIS A 16 0.30 -2.82 -6.60
CA HIS A 16 -0.17 -3.33 -5.33
C HIS A 16 0.92 -4.10 -4.62
N ILE A 17 1.12 -3.77 -3.35
CA ILE A 17 2.03 -4.46 -2.46
C ILE A 17 1.20 -4.92 -1.26
N THR A 18 1.17 -6.23 -1.02
CA THR A 18 0.61 -6.79 0.21
C THR A 18 1.76 -7.04 1.18
N LEU A 19 1.66 -6.57 2.42
CA LEU A 19 2.53 -6.99 3.51
C LEU A 19 1.74 -7.93 4.43
N HIS A 20 2.32 -9.08 4.78
CA HIS A 20 1.70 -10.06 5.69
C HIS A 20 1.75 -9.64 7.18
N THR A 21 1.88 -8.34 7.43
CA THR A 21 2.03 -7.70 8.74
C THR A 21 1.38 -6.32 8.71
N LEU A 22 0.88 -5.87 9.85
CA LEU A 22 0.47 -4.46 10.05
C LEU A 22 1.69 -3.52 9.98
N LEU A 23 1.42 -2.23 9.77
CA LEU A 23 2.46 -1.21 9.85
C LEU A 23 2.96 -1.08 11.28
N PRO A 24 4.30 -0.96 11.44
CA PRO A 24 4.89 -0.77 12.75
C PRO A 24 4.39 0.54 13.37
N HIS A 25 4.12 0.49 14.67
CA HIS A 25 3.90 1.69 15.46
C HIS A 25 5.25 2.41 15.64
N CYS A 26 5.31 3.69 15.25
CA CYS A 26 6.52 4.49 15.14
C CYS A 26 6.30 5.87 15.74
N ARG A 27 6.59 6.00 17.04
CA ARG A 27 6.53 7.30 17.73
C ARG A 27 7.75 8.19 17.45
N TYR A 28 8.90 7.60 17.09
CA TYR A 28 10.18 8.30 16.97
C TYR A 28 10.98 7.99 15.70
N GLN A 29 10.99 6.73 15.24
CA GLN A 29 11.72 6.34 14.03
C GLN A 29 11.02 5.17 13.35
N THR A 30 10.92 5.22 12.02
CA THR A 30 10.41 4.09 11.25
C THR A 30 11.46 2.97 11.17
N PRO A 31 11.11 1.70 11.40
CA PRO A 31 12.05 0.61 11.32
C PRO A 31 12.67 0.49 9.92
N ASN A 32 14.00 0.33 9.86
CA ASN A 32 14.73 0.14 8.60
C ASN A 32 14.22 -1.07 7.80
N TRP A 33 13.69 -2.09 8.48
CA TRP A 33 13.20 -3.30 7.84
C TRP A 33 12.05 -3.05 6.86
N LEU A 34 11.22 -2.02 7.08
CA LEU A 34 10.07 -1.73 6.21
C LEU A 34 10.55 -1.26 4.84
N SER A 35 11.45 -0.27 4.82
CA SER A 35 12.07 0.21 3.59
C SER A 35 12.84 -0.89 2.86
N ASP A 36 13.61 -1.69 3.59
CA ASP A 36 14.37 -2.82 3.01
C ASP A 36 13.45 -3.89 2.43
N THR A 37 12.29 -4.13 3.04
CA THR A 37 11.30 -5.09 2.54
C THR A 37 10.65 -4.60 1.26
N LEU A 38 10.20 -3.34 1.23
CA LEU A 38 9.63 -2.74 0.02
C LEU A 38 10.65 -2.74 -1.13
N ARG A 39 11.92 -2.39 -0.85
CA ARG A 39 12.96 -2.40 -1.88
C ARG A 39 13.14 -3.79 -2.47
N ARG A 40 13.30 -4.83 -1.64
CA ARG A 40 13.47 -6.22 -2.11
C ARG A 40 12.27 -6.69 -2.92
N LEU A 41 11.06 -6.39 -2.45
CA LEU A 41 9.81 -6.73 -3.14
C LEU A 41 9.73 -6.10 -4.55
N LEU A 42 10.11 -4.82 -4.67
CA LEU A 42 10.17 -4.14 -5.97
C LEU A 42 11.31 -4.66 -6.86
N ASP A 43 12.48 -4.97 -6.29
CA ASP A 43 13.61 -5.56 -7.01
C ASP A 43 13.25 -6.95 -7.57
N GLU A 44 12.58 -7.77 -6.78
CA GLU A 44 12.08 -9.09 -7.19
C GLU A 44 11.05 -8.97 -8.32
N TYR A 45 10.13 -7.99 -8.23
CA TYR A 45 9.15 -7.72 -9.28
C TYR A 45 9.81 -7.41 -10.62
N GLU A 46 10.86 -6.57 -10.62
CA GLU A 46 11.65 -6.27 -11.83
C GLU A 46 12.51 -7.45 -12.29
N ALA A 47 13.08 -8.23 -11.37
CA ALA A 47 13.85 -9.43 -11.68
C ALA A 47 13.01 -10.50 -12.39
N CYS A 48 11.69 -10.53 -12.15
CA CYS A 48 10.73 -11.35 -12.89
C CYS A 48 10.43 -10.81 -14.31
N GLY A 49 11.10 -9.75 -14.77
CA GLY A 49 10.91 -9.15 -16.10
C GLY A 49 9.69 -8.23 -16.20
N LYS A 50 9.02 -7.93 -15.08
CA LYS A 50 7.90 -6.97 -15.06
C LYS A 50 8.44 -5.55 -14.91
N LYS A 51 7.83 -4.60 -15.60
CA LYS A 51 8.24 -3.20 -15.54
C LYS A 51 7.51 -2.48 -14.40
N LEU A 52 8.25 -1.77 -13.55
CA LEU A 52 7.63 -0.88 -12.56
C LEU A 52 6.99 0.34 -13.23
N PRO A 53 5.80 0.76 -12.78
CA PRO A 53 5.19 1.99 -13.26
C PRO A 53 5.94 3.21 -12.71
N PHE A 54 5.84 4.32 -13.44
CA PHE A 54 6.32 5.62 -12.99
C PHE A 54 5.21 6.65 -13.16
N TYR A 55 4.68 7.17 -12.04
CA TYR A 55 3.55 8.08 -12.02
C TYR A 55 4.01 9.51 -11.78
N SER A 56 3.62 10.44 -12.66
CA SER A 56 3.93 11.87 -12.50
C SER A 56 3.20 12.50 -11.31
N ARG A 57 1.96 12.08 -11.07
CA ARG A 57 1.15 12.39 -9.88
C ARG A 57 0.44 11.12 -9.44
N ALA A 58 0.57 10.77 -8.16
CA ALA A 58 0.06 9.51 -7.63
C ALA A 58 -0.76 9.71 -6.35
N MET A 59 -1.66 8.75 -6.12
CA MET A 59 -2.26 8.49 -4.83
C MET A 59 -1.62 7.23 -4.24
N LEU A 60 -1.07 7.35 -3.03
CA LEU A 60 -0.63 6.24 -2.20
C LEU A 60 -1.73 5.92 -1.19
N VAL A 61 -2.38 4.78 -1.35
CA VAL A 61 -3.35 4.26 -0.38
C VAL A 61 -2.68 3.18 0.45
N ILE A 62 -2.80 3.30 1.77
CA ILE A 62 -2.34 2.30 2.74
C ILE A 62 -3.56 1.85 3.52
N ASP A 63 -3.96 0.60 3.38
CA ASP A 63 -5.14 0.03 4.02
C ASP A 63 -4.73 -1.12 4.94
N GLU A 64 -4.88 -0.91 6.26
CA GLU A 64 -4.57 -1.92 7.27
C GLU A 64 -5.81 -2.77 7.57
N HIS A 65 -5.70 -4.07 7.31
CA HIS A 65 -6.72 -5.07 7.58
C HIS A 65 -6.42 -5.72 8.93
N THR A 66 -7.28 -5.49 9.92
CA THR A 66 -7.08 -5.98 11.30
C THR A 66 -8.39 -6.44 11.92
N GLY A 67 -8.31 -7.39 12.85
CA GLY A 67 -9.48 -7.88 13.60
C GLY A 67 -9.82 -7.01 14.81
N ILE A 68 -11.04 -7.14 15.32
CA ILE A 68 -11.51 -6.40 16.50
C ILE A 68 -10.60 -6.62 17.73
N GLU A 69 -10.05 -7.82 17.91
CA GLU A 69 -9.16 -8.12 19.05
C GLU A 69 -7.78 -7.43 18.94
N GLY A 70 -7.34 -7.12 17.72
CA GLY A 70 -6.12 -6.37 17.40
C GLY A 70 -6.27 -4.85 17.51
N ARG A 71 -7.45 -4.35 17.91
CA ARG A 71 -7.70 -2.92 18.07
C ARG A 71 -6.77 -2.32 19.14
N HIS A 72 -5.74 -1.64 18.70
CA HIS A 72 -5.04 -0.65 19.51
C HIS A 72 -5.67 0.72 19.25
N ILE A 73 -5.38 1.71 20.09
CA ILE A 73 -5.75 3.11 19.80
C ILE A 73 -5.16 3.43 18.42
N TYR A 74 -6.05 3.54 17.43
CA TYR A 74 -5.66 3.70 16.05
C TYR A 74 -5.23 5.14 15.84
N ASP A 75 -3.92 5.35 15.82
CA ASP A 75 -3.32 6.67 15.66
C ASP A 75 -2.51 6.70 14.37
N GLN A 76 -3.15 7.21 13.32
CA GLN A 76 -2.61 7.27 11.96
C GLN A 76 -1.28 8.00 11.89
N ASP A 77 -1.08 9.00 12.75
CA ASP A 77 0.13 9.81 12.76
C ASP A 77 1.36 9.05 13.33
N ASN A 78 1.12 8.03 14.15
CA ASN A 78 2.11 7.20 14.83
C ASN A 78 2.40 5.91 14.05
N LYS A 79 1.98 5.80 12.79
CA LYS A 79 2.32 4.69 11.90
C LYS A 79 3.55 5.02 11.06
N GLY A 80 4.36 4.01 10.76
CA GLY A 80 5.56 4.14 9.93
C GLY A 80 5.34 4.48 8.45
N TRP A 81 4.18 5.01 8.05
CA TRP A 81 3.78 5.21 6.65
C TRP A 81 4.76 6.06 5.84
N LYS A 82 5.46 7.00 6.49
CA LYS A 82 6.49 7.84 5.85
C LYS A 82 7.62 7.03 5.21
N ALA A 83 7.95 5.85 5.74
CA ALA A 83 8.97 5.00 5.11
C ALA A 83 8.51 4.42 3.79
N ILE A 84 7.21 4.17 3.62
CA ILE A 84 6.65 3.68 2.35
C ILE A 84 6.84 4.77 1.29
N SER A 85 6.41 6.00 1.58
CA SER A 85 6.61 7.14 0.68
C SER A 85 8.10 7.31 0.31
N ASN A 86 9.00 7.29 1.31
CA ASN A 86 10.44 7.43 1.05
C ASN A 86 11.03 6.28 0.23
N ALA A 87 10.52 5.04 0.38
CA ALA A 87 11.02 3.88 -0.35
C ALA A 87 10.64 3.89 -1.84
N ILE A 88 9.58 4.62 -2.22
CA ILE A 88 9.07 4.69 -3.59
C ILE A 88 9.53 5.94 -4.36
N LYS A 89 9.98 6.98 -3.65
CA LYS A 89 10.49 8.23 -4.25
C LYS A 89 11.68 7.98 -5.16
N GLY A 90 11.71 8.67 -6.30
CA GLY A 90 12.74 8.52 -7.32
C GLY A 90 12.70 7.19 -8.08
N ARG A 91 11.81 6.26 -7.72
CA ARG A 91 11.66 4.95 -8.36
C ARG A 91 10.31 4.75 -9.03
N LEU A 92 9.22 5.04 -8.32
CA LEU A 92 7.84 4.90 -8.81
C LEU A 92 7.16 6.25 -9.06
N ILE A 93 7.73 7.31 -8.51
CA ILE A 93 7.26 8.70 -8.61
C ILE A 93 8.47 9.63 -8.72
N PRO A 94 8.31 10.85 -9.25
CA PRO A 94 9.30 11.91 -9.14
C PRO A 94 9.76 12.12 -7.70
N ASP A 95 11.00 12.53 -7.55
CA ASP A 95 11.53 12.92 -6.25
C ASP A 95 10.98 14.29 -5.82
N ASP A 96 10.68 14.40 -4.52
CA ASP A 96 10.29 15.59 -3.75
C ASP A 96 9.62 16.76 -4.50
N ASP A 97 8.28 16.73 -4.55
CA ASP A 97 7.41 17.92 -4.60
C ASP A 97 6.07 17.62 -3.90
N GLN A 98 5.50 18.62 -3.22
CA GLN A 98 4.23 18.51 -2.49
C GLN A 98 3.04 18.17 -3.39
N HIS A 99 3.17 18.35 -4.71
CA HIS A 99 2.12 18.10 -5.69
C HIS A 99 2.18 16.70 -6.33
N THR A 100 3.23 15.93 -6.03
CA THR A 100 3.52 14.63 -6.66
C THR A 100 2.77 13.46 -6.03
N LEU A 101 2.61 13.46 -4.70
CA LEU A 101 2.08 12.31 -3.96
C LEU A 101 1.00 12.73 -2.96
N ALA A 102 -0.22 12.28 -3.21
CA ALA A 102 -1.27 12.25 -2.20
C ALA A 102 -1.16 10.95 -1.38
N VAL A 103 -1.54 10.99 -0.11
CA VAL A 103 -1.52 9.82 0.79
C VAL A 103 -2.88 9.68 1.45
N SER A 104 -3.42 8.45 1.43
CA SER A 104 -4.62 8.06 2.16
C SER A 104 -4.29 6.89 3.07
N LEU A 105 -4.76 6.97 4.32
CA LEU A 105 -4.59 5.92 5.31
C LEU A 105 -5.98 5.39 5.69
N LEU A 106 -6.19 4.10 5.47
CA LEU A 106 -7.44 3.39 5.67
C LEU A 106 -7.24 2.26 6.69
N SER A 107 -8.34 1.86 7.30
CA SER A 107 -8.40 0.65 8.11
C SER A 107 -9.68 -0.09 7.80
N THR A 108 -9.53 -1.37 7.50
CA THR A 108 -10.62 -2.28 7.15
C THR A 108 -10.68 -3.39 8.19
N GLU A 109 -11.88 -3.71 8.65
CA GLU A 109 -12.08 -4.83 9.56
C GLU A 109 -11.91 -6.16 8.79
N SER A 110 -11.03 -7.02 9.27
CA SER A 110 -10.80 -8.34 8.68
C SER A 110 -10.71 -9.43 9.76
N PHE A 111 -11.38 -10.55 9.52
CA PHE A 111 -11.45 -11.69 10.43
C PHE A 111 -10.53 -12.85 10.04
N GLU A 112 -9.90 -12.78 8.87
CA GLU A 112 -9.11 -13.89 8.34
C GLU A 112 -7.64 -13.78 8.74
N ARG A 113 -6.98 -12.70 8.35
CA ARG A 113 -5.56 -12.47 8.63
C ARG A 113 -5.23 -10.99 8.62
N GLU A 114 -4.34 -10.59 9.52
CA GLU A 114 -3.79 -9.23 9.51
C GLU A 114 -2.86 -9.02 8.31
N CYS A 115 -3.10 -7.95 7.57
CA CYS A 115 -2.24 -7.53 6.48
C CYS A 115 -2.31 -6.01 6.27
N CYS A 116 -1.33 -5.49 5.55
CA CYS A 116 -1.34 -4.11 5.09
C CYS A 116 -1.28 -4.11 3.57
N HIS A 117 -2.30 -3.54 2.94
CA HIS A 117 -2.33 -3.30 1.51
C HIS A 117 -1.77 -1.93 1.22
N ILE A 118 -0.87 -1.86 0.25
CA ILE A 118 -0.26 -0.61 -0.21
C ILE A 118 -0.53 -0.53 -1.70
N THR A 119 -1.35 0.42 -2.11
CA THR A 119 -1.69 0.65 -3.51
C THR A 119 -1.13 1.99 -3.96
N LEU A 120 -0.42 1.98 -5.09
CA LEU A 120 0.06 3.17 -5.77
C LEU A 120 -0.58 3.25 -7.15
N LEU A 121 -1.35 4.31 -7.37
CA LEU A 121 -2.14 4.54 -8.58
C LEU A 121 -1.97 5.97 -9.10
N PRO A 122 -2.26 6.24 -10.38
CA PRO A 122 -2.40 7.59 -10.90
C PRO A 122 -3.37 8.40 -10.03
N LEU A 123 -3.06 9.67 -9.76
CA LEU A 123 -3.93 10.51 -8.95
C LEU A 123 -5.34 10.69 -9.56
N GLU A 124 -5.43 10.65 -10.89
CA GLU A 124 -6.70 10.72 -11.61
C GLU A 124 -7.61 9.52 -11.32
N ASP A 125 -7.06 8.35 -11.05
CA ASP A 125 -7.80 7.11 -10.75
C ASP A 125 -8.30 7.04 -9.29
N ALA A 126 -7.96 8.03 -8.46
CA ALA A 126 -8.33 8.02 -7.03
C ALA A 126 -9.84 7.89 -6.82
N HIS A 127 -10.65 8.50 -7.70
CA HIS A 127 -12.10 8.42 -7.62
C HIS A 127 -12.61 6.99 -7.85
N ASP A 128 -12.09 6.29 -8.86
CA ASP A 128 -12.44 4.90 -9.14
C ASP A 128 -12.03 3.98 -8.00
N PHE A 129 -10.82 4.19 -7.44
CA PHE A 129 -10.34 3.43 -6.29
C PHE A 129 -11.31 3.55 -5.11
N PHE A 130 -11.63 4.78 -4.68
CA PHE A 130 -12.49 4.97 -3.52
C PHE A 130 -13.94 4.57 -3.78
N ALA A 131 -14.44 4.73 -5.00
CA ALA A 131 -15.77 4.25 -5.37
C ALA A 131 -15.84 2.71 -5.25
N ALA A 132 -14.85 1.99 -5.78
CA ALA A 132 -14.80 0.54 -5.67
C ALA A 132 -14.59 0.07 -4.21
N HIS A 133 -13.66 0.70 -3.48
CA HIS A 133 -13.31 0.37 -2.07
C HIS A 133 -14.46 0.59 -1.10
N SER A 134 -15.23 1.67 -1.28
CA SER A 134 -16.36 2.00 -0.40
C SER A 134 -17.70 1.41 -0.82
N SER A 135 -17.78 0.75 -1.97
CA SER A 135 -19.05 0.18 -2.44
C SER A 135 -19.47 -1.06 -1.66
N ASP A 136 -20.77 -1.21 -1.41
CA ASP A 136 -21.37 -2.43 -0.85
C ASP A 136 -21.18 -3.68 -1.77
N TYR A 137 -20.68 -3.47 -3.00
CA TYR A 137 -20.34 -4.51 -3.97
C TYR A 137 -18.90 -5.02 -3.84
N ALA A 138 -18.07 -4.46 -2.95
CA ALA A 138 -16.80 -5.04 -2.58
C ALA A 138 -17.06 -6.35 -1.84
N SER A 139 -17.33 -7.41 -2.59
CA SER A 139 -17.62 -8.74 -2.12
C SER A 139 -16.40 -9.30 -1.41
N GLN A 140 -16.32 -9.10 -0.09
CA GLN A 140 -15.37 -9.69 0.87
C GLN A 140 -13.86 -9.52 0.59
N ASP A 141 -13.41 -9.12 -0.60
CA ASP A 141 -12.00 -9.04 -0.96
C ASP A 141 -11.76 -8.05 -2.12
N PHE A 142 -11.66 -6.76 -1.79
CA PHE A 142 -11.28 -5.71 -2.75
C PHE A 142 -9.97 -6.10 -3.47
N TYR A 143 -9.00 -6.55 -2.70
CA TYR A 143 -7.66 -6.80 -3.20
C TYR A 143 -7.55 -8.09 -4.04
N SER A 144 -8.61 -8.90 -4.15
CA SER A 144 -8.70 -10.01 -5.12
C SER A 144 -8.61 -9.58 -6.59
N GLY A 145 -8.86 -8.30 -6.88
CA GLY A 145 -8.84 -7.76 -8.25
C GLY A 145 -10.06 -8.16 -9.10
N GLN A 146 -11.07 -8.82 -8.52
CA GLN A 146 -12.30 -9.22 -9.20
C GLN A 146 -13.34 -8.09 -9.19
N TRP A 147 -13.03 -7.00 -9.88
CA TRP A 147 -13.92 -5.87 -10.08
C TRP A 147 -14.75 -6.11 -11.34
N CYS A 148 -16.06 -6.31 -11.19
CA CYS A 148 -17.00 -6.47 -12.31
C CYS A 148 -17.29 -5.13 -13.00
#